data_AF-A0A7R9J7N4-F1
#
_entry.id   AF-A0A7R9J7N4-F1
#
_cell.length_a   1.000
_cell.length_b   1.000
_cell.length_c   1.000
_cell.angle_alpha   90.00
_cell.angle_beta   90.00
_cell.angle_gamma   90.00
#
_symmetry.space_group_name_H-M   'P 1'
#
loop_
_entity.id
_entity.type
_entity.pdbx_description
1 polymer ?
#
loop_
_entity_poly.entity_id
_entity_poly.type
_entity_poly.pdbx_seq_one_letter_code
_entity_poly.pdbx_strand_id
1 'polypeptide(L)'
;MQTLWLPSMYDKFNNIILFRFNVIPIMADILSDSVKEKVTRIILAVFRNLIEKPEDSQVSKEHCIAMVQCKVLKQLNILEQRKLDDEDIVEDIDFLNERLQASVQDLSSFDEYSTEVKSGRLEWSPVHKSAKFWRENAPRLNEKNYELLRILIHLLDTVKDPLVLSVASFDIGEYVRHYPRGKQEYLGRQLEKEHTQPASAATGTVKS
;
A
#
# COMPACT_ATOMS: atom_id res chain seq x y z
N MET A 1 18.07 1.26 43.44
CA MET A 1 17.94 2.33 42.43
C MET A 1 18.71 1.95 41.14
N GLN A 2 18.27 0.94 40.40
CA GLN A 2 18.85 0.59 39.08
C GLN A 2 17.78 0.05 38.13
N THR A 3 16.68 0.79 37.91
CA THR A 3 15.60 0.36 37.00
C THR A 3 15.00 1.51 36.17
N LEU A 4 15.66 2.66 36.08
CA LEU A 4 15.17 3.80 35.28
C LEU A 4 15.97 4.09 33.99
N TRP A 5 16.95 3.24 33.66
CA TRP A 5 17.89 3.48 32.53
C TRP A 5 17.84 2.44 31.42
N LEU A 6 16.93 1.46 31.50
CA LEU A 6 16.78 0.42 30.48
C LEU A 6 15.83 0.79 29.33
N PRO A 7 14.66 1.41 29.54
CA PRO A 7 13.69 1.67 28.47
C PRO A 7 14.25 2.57 27.35
N SER A 8 14.81 3.73 27.72
CA SER A 8 15.39 4.68 26.75
C SER A 8 16.52 4.10 25.91
N MET A 9 17.31 3.19 26.48
CA MET A 9 18.39 2.52 25.76
C MET A 9 17.84 1.39 24.86
N TYR A 10 16.78 0.71 25.31
CA TYR A 10 16.04 -0.30 24.53
C TYR A 10 15.33 0.32 23.33
N ASP A 11 14.69 1.48 23.50
CA ASP A 11 13.98 2.18 22.43
C ASP A 11 14.95 2.74 21.39
N LYS A 12 16.10 3.27 21.83
CA LYS A 12 17.19 3.66 20.91
C LYS A 12 17.80 2.45 20.21
N PHE A 13 17.99 1.34 20.90
CA PHE A 13 18.57 0.12 20.33
C PHE A 13 17.64 -0.52 19.29
N ASN A 14 16.35 -0.58 19.61
CA ASN A 14 15.30 -0.99 18.67
C ASN A 14 15.27 -0.07 17.46
N ASN A 15 15.11 1.24 17.64
CA ASN A 15 15.06 2.17 16.51
C ASN A 15 16.33 2.11 15.64
N ILE A 16 17.53 1.99 16.23
CA ILE A 16 18.79 1.99 15.46
C ILE A 16 19.02 0.66 14.73
N ILE A 17 18.75 -0.49 15.35
CA ILE A 17 18.99 -1.79 14.70
C ILE A 17 17.88 -2.13 13.70
N LEU A 18 16.63 -1.86 14.03
CA LEU A 18 15.49 -2.21 13.18
C LEU A 18 15.42 -1.37 11.90
N PHE A 19 15.71 -0.07 11.98
CA PHE A 19 15.76 0.79 10.79
C PHE A 19 17.04 0.61 9.95
N ARG A 20 18.18 0.21 10.54
CA ARG A 20 19.45 0.11 9.78
C ARG A 20 19.73 -1.25 9.17
N PHE A 21 19.12 -2.35 9.64
CA PHE A 21 19.55 -3.71 9.26
C PHE A 21 18.55 -4.59 8.49
N ASN A 22 17.41 -4.07 8.02
CA ASN A 22 16.44 -4.90 7.26
C ASN A 22 16.05 -6.19 8.01
N VAL A 23 15.81 -6.07 9.33
CA VAL A 23 15.58 -7.22 10.21
C VAL A 23 14.29 -7.97 9.86
N ILE A 24 13.24 -7.24 9.45
CA ILE A 24 11.93 -7.82 9.10
C ILE A 24 12.03 -8.81 7.93
N PRO A 25 12.61 -8.45 6.75
CA PRO A 25 12.84 -9.41 5.68
C PRO A 25 13.58 -10.68 6.11
N ILE A 26 14.67 -10.53 6.87
CA ILE A 26 15.51 -11.66 7.30
C ILE A 26 14.71 -12.59 8.22
N MET A 27 13.98 -12.03 9.18
CA MET A 27 13.14 -12.82 10.09
C MET A 27 11.97 -13.49 9.37
N ALA A 28 11.38 -12.83 8.36
CA ALA A 28 10.32 -13.40 7.55
C ALA A 28 10.80 -14.60 6.73
N ASP A 29 12.00 -14.52 6.15
CA ASP A 29 12.63 -15.63 5.43
C ASP A 29 12.90 -16.81 6.38
N ILE A 30 13.50 -16.56 7.55
CA ILE A 30 13.75 -17.61 8.56
C ILE A 30 12.44 -18.24 9.05
N LEU A 31 11.39 -17.44 9.26
CA LEU A 31 10.07 -17.94 9.67
C LEU A 31 9.49 -18.89 8.63
N SER A 32 9.70 -18.62 7.34
CA SER A 32 9.20 -19.45 6.25
C SER A 32 9.86 -20.83 6.17
N ASP A 33 11.14 -20.93 6.51
CA ASP A 33 11.92 -22.17 6.45
C ASP A 33 11.96 -22.93 7.78
N SER A 34 11.59 -22.27 8.88
CA SER A 34 11.69 -22.86 10.21
C SER A 34 10.63 -23.94 10.46
N VAL A 35 11.12 -25.10 10.93
CA VAL A 35 10.30 -26.18 11.51
C VAL A 35 10.45 -26.28 13.03
N LYS A 36 11.28 -25.43 13.63
CA LYS A 36 11.57 -25.45 15.07
C LYS A 36 10.66 -24.46 15.79
N GLU A 37 9.78 -24.98 16.65
CA GLU A 37 8.84 -24.15 17.43
C GLU A 37 9.52 -23.03 18.22
N LYS A 38 10.69 -23.30 18.83
CA LYS A 38 11.44 -22.27 19.57
C LYS A 38 11.86 -21.10 18.69
N VAL A 39 12.21 -21.35 17.43
CA VAL A 39 12.60 -20.29 16.49
C VAL A 39 11.36 -19.49 16.09
N THR A 40 10.26 -20.18 15.79
CA THR A 40 8.96 -19.56 15.50
C THR A 40 8.50 -18.67 16.65
N ARG A 41 8.52 -19.17 17.90
CA ARG A 41 8.15 -18.40 19.10
C ARG A 41 8.94 -17.11 19.23
N ILE A 42 10.27 -17.17 19.06
CA ILE A 42 11.13 -15.99 19.16
C ILE A 42 10.81 -14.97 18.06
N ILE A 43 10.62 -15.41 16.81
CA ILE A 43 10.35 -14.49 15.69
C ILE A 43 8.98 -13.81 15.86
N LEU A 44 7.94 -14.56 16.23
CA LEU A 44 6.61 -14.01 16.46
C LEU A 44 6.61 -12.99 17.61
N ALA A 45 7.26 -13.33 18.73
CA ALA A 45 7.43 -12.40 19.85
C ALA A 45 8.20 -11.14 19.45
N VAL A 46 9.22 -11.26 18.59
CA VAL A 46 9.91 -10.08 18.04
C VAL A 46 8.94 -9.25 17.22
N PHE A 47 8.23 -9.83 16.24
CA PHE A 47 7.27 -9.10 15.42
C PHE A 47 6.19 -8.40 16.26
N ARG A 48 5.66 -9.06 17.29
CA ARG A 48 4.72 -8.44 18.23
C ARG A 48 5.33 -7.23 18.94
N ASN A 49 6.55 -7.38 19.45
CA ASN A 49 7.26 -6.27 20.09
C ASN A 49 7.53 -5.10 19.13
N LEU A 50 7.77 -5.37 17.83
CA LEU A 50 7.91 -4.31 16.83
C LEU A 50 6.62 -3.49 16.66
N ILE A 51 5.46 -4.08 16.91
CA ILE A 51 4.18 -3.38 16.76
C ILE A 51 3.77 -2.70 18.06
N GLU A 52 3.93 -3.36 19.20
CA GLU A 52 3.45 -2.86 20.51
C GLU A 52 4.38 -1.86 21.20
N LYS A 53 5.70 -1.93 20.97
CA LYS A 53 6.67 -1.13 21.75
C LYS A 53 6.91 0.29 21.22
N PRO A 54 6.86 0.60 19.91
CA PRO A 54 7.09 1.97 19.46
C PRO A 54 6.07 2.95 20.08
N GLU A 55 6.56 4.08 20.61
CA GLU A 55 5.69 5.16 21.10
C GLU A 55 4.99 5.90 19.94
N ASP A 56 5.64 5.93 18.77
CA ASP A 56 5.10 6.53 17.55
C ASP A 56 4.27 5.51 16.76
N SER A 57 2.97 5.79 16.64
CA SER A 57 2.02 4.97 15.87
C SER A 57 2.43 4.85 14.40
N GLN A 58 3.14 5.83 13.84
CA GLN A 58 3.63 5.78 12.46
C GLN A 58 4.68 4.67 12.28
N VAL A 59 5.61 4.52 13.23
CA VAL A 59 6.65 3.48 13.18
C VAL A 59 6.03 2.08 13.26
N SER A 60 5.06 1.88 14.16
CA SER A 60 4.34 0.60 14.24
C SER A 60 3.63 0.27 12.92
N LYS A 61 3.02 1.27 12.27
CA LYS A 61 2.41 1.10 10.94
C LYS A 61 3.45 0.71 9.90
N GLU A 62 4.57 1.41 9.81
CA GLU A 62 5.66 1.08 8.87
C GLU A 62 6.16 -0.36 9.05
N HIS A 63 6.29 -0.82 10.30
CA HIS A 63 6.65 -2.21 10.59
C HIS A 63 5.60 -3.21 10.12
N CYS A 64 4.31 -2.95 10.36
CA CYS A 64 3.23 -3.77 9.82
C CYS A 64 3.29 -3.86 8.28
N ILE A 65 3.49 -2.72 7.61
CA ILE A 65 3.58 -2.64 6.14
C ILE A 65 4.75 -3.48 5.63
N ALA A 66 5.93 -3.34 6.24
CA ALA A 66 7.11 -4.12 5.88
C ALA A 66 6.87 -5.63 6.05
N MET A 67 6.21 -6.06 7.14
CA MET A 67 5.85 -7.47 7.35
C MET A 67 4.87 -8.00 6.28
N VAL A 68 3.87 -7.19 5.90
CA VAL A 68 2.93 -7.53 4.82
C VAL A 68 3.68 -7.72 3.49
N GLN A 69 4.58 -6.80 3.15
CA GLN A 69 5.37 -6.86 1.93
C GLN A 69 6.32 -8.09 1.91
N CYS A 70 6.85 -8.47 3.08
CA CYS A 70 7.67 -9.67 3.26
C CYS A 70 6.85 -10.97 3.37
N LYS A 71 5.54 -10.94 3.05
CA LYS A 71 4.64 -12.11 3.02
C LYS A 71 4.45 -12.79 4.38
N VAL A 72 4.65 -12.09 5.50
CA VAL A 72 4.48 -12.65 6.84
C VAL A 72 3.05 -13.15 7.06
N LEU A 73 2.03 -12.42 6.60
CA LEU A 73 0.62 -12.85 6.65
C LEU A 73 0.38 -14.24 6.05
N LYS A 74 1.04 -14.55 4.94
CA LYS A 74 0.92 -15.87 4.31
C LYS A 74 1.50 -16.96 5.22
N GLN A 75 2.61 -16.67 5.90
CA GLN A 75 3.23 -17.61 6.83
C GLN A 75 2.40 -17.83 8.08
N LEU A 76 1.80 -16.77 8.64
CA LEU A 76 0.89 -16.89 9.79
C LEU A 76 -0.29 -17.82 9.48
N ASN A 77 -0.94 -17.67 8.32
CA ASN A 77 -2.02 -18.57 7.88
C ASN A 77 -1.57 -20.03 7.74
N ILE A 78 -0.31 -20.28 7.34
CA ILE A 78 0.23 -21.64 7.25
C ILE A 78 0.48 -22.21 8.66
N LEU A 79 0.98 -21.39 9.59
CA LEU A 79 1.23 -21.78 10.97
C LEU A 79 -0.07 -22.09 11.72
N GLU A 80 -1.11 -21.29 11.52
CA GLU A 80 -2.45 -21.49 12.10
C GLU A 80 -3.03 -22.87 11.71
N GLN A 81 -2.82 -23.31 10.46
CA GLN A 81 -3.25 -24.62 9.98
C GLN A 81 -2.54 -25.80 10.65
N ARG A 82 -1.36 -25.59 11.26
CA ARG A 82 -0.55 -26.66 11.86
C ARG A 82 -1.05 -27.13 13.23
N LYS A 83 -2.09 -26.50 13.80
CA LYS A 83 -2.65 -26.82 15.13
C LYS A 83 -1.56 -26.93 16.20
N LEU A 84 -0.93 -25.81 16.50
CA LEU A 84 0.13 -25.71 17.50
C LEU A 84 -0.47 -25.79 18.91
N ASP A 85 0.17 -26.56 19.81
CA ASP A 85 -0.27 -26.71 21.21
C ASP A 85 0.23 -25.58 22.12
N ASP A 86 1.14 -24.75 21.62
CA ASP A 86 1.79 -23.67 22.35
C ASP A 86 0.92 -22.40 22.38
N GLU A 87 0.24 -22.16 23.50
CA GLU A 87 -0.68 -21.03 23.69
C GLU A 87 -0.03 -19.67 23.37
N ASP A 88 1.22 -19.46 23.79
CA ASP A 88 1.96 -18.22 23.51
C ASP A 88 2.08 -17.97 22.00
N ILE A 89 2.33 -19.03 21.22
CA ILE A 89 2.46 -18.94 19.76
C ILE A 89 1.11 -18.65 19.13
N VAL A 90 0.04 -19.29 19.59
CA VAL A 90 -1.31 -19.06 19.05
C VAL A 90 -1.73 -17.61 19.30
N GLU A 91 -1.54 -17.10 20.52
CA GLU A 91 -1.84 -15.71 20.86
C GLU A 91 -1.05 -14.70 20.01
N ASP A 92 0.24 -14.96 19.78
CA ASP A 92 1.07 -14.09 18.93
C ASP A 92 0.64 -14.17 17.45
N ILE A 93 0.27 -15.34 16.95
CA ILE A 93 -0.27 -15.50 15.58
C ILE A 93 -1.55 -14.69 15.42
N ASP A 94 -2.50 -14.82 16.36
CA ASP A 94 -3.78 -14.13 16.31
C ASP A 94 -3.59 -12.61 16.38
N PHE A 95 -2.75 -12.14 17.31
CA PHE A 95 -2.40 -10.72 17.43
C PHE A 95 -1.81 -10.18 16.13
N LEU A 96 -0.82 -10.88 15.56
CA LEU A 96 -0.16 -10.44 14.33
C LEU A 96 -1.12 -10.49 13.14
N ASN A 97 -1.95 -11.52 13.03
CA ASN A 97 -2.97 -11.61 11.99
C ASN A 97 -3.93 -10.44 12.04
N GLU A 98 -4.48 -10.11 13.23
CA GLU A 98 -5.37 -8.98 13.40
C GLU A 98 -4.71 -7.66 12.98
N ARG A 99 -3.51 -7.37 13.50
CA ARG A 99 -2.80 -6.10 13.22
C ARG A 99 -2.36 -5.96 11.78
N LEU A 100 -1.83 -7.03 11.19
CA LEU A 100 -1.38 -7.01 9.80
C LEU A 100 -2.57 -6.96 8.84
N GLN A 101 -3.68 -7.65 9.13
CA GLN A 101 -4.90 -7.53 8.31
C GLN A 101 -5.52 -6.15 8.40
N ALA A 102 -5.59 -5.53 9.59
CA ALA A 102 -6.03 -4.15 9.74
C ALA A 102 -5.16 -3.19 8.93
N SER A 103 -3.83 -3.37 9.01
CA SER A 103 -2.89 -2.56 8.21
C SER A 103 -3.06 -2.77 6.70
N VAL A 104 -3.38 -3.99 6.26
CA VAL A 104 -3.75 -4.26 4.86
C VAL A 104 -5.03 -3.53 4.50
N GLN A 105 -6.07 -3.54 5.35
CA GLN A 105 -7.33 -2.85 5.08
C GLN A 105 -7.12 -1.33 4.98
N ASP A 106 -6.35 -0.75 5.90
CA ASP A 106 -6.02 0.69 5.91
C ASP A 106 -5.25 1.09 4.65
N LEU A 107 -4.17 0.34 4.33
CA LEU A 107 -3.41 0.54 3.10
C LEU A 107 -4.26 0.31 1.86
N SER A 108 -5.23 -0.62 1.94
CA SER A 108 -6.16 -0.95 0.86
C SER A 108 -7.34 0.03 0.76
N SER A 109 -7.35 1.09 1.57
CA SER A 109 -8.44 2.06 1.53
C SER A 109 -8.34 2.94 0.30
N PHE A 110 -9.49 3.29 -0.26
CA PHE A 110 -9.54 4.19 -1.41
C PHE A 110 -9.07 5.60 -1.06
N ASP A 111 -9.23 6.03 0.20
CA ASP A 111 -8.85 7.37 0.63
C ASP A 111 -7.32 7.53 0.69
N GLU A 112 -6.60 6.50 1.13
CA GLU A 112 -5.14 6.47 1.10
C GLU A 112 -4.63 6.48 -0.35
N TYR A 113 -5.18 5.62 -1.21
CA TYR A 113 -4.88 5.61 -2.65
C TYR A 113 -5.14 6.98 -3.31
N SER A 114 -6.30 7.59 -3.03
CA SER A 114 -6.65 8.91 -3.56
C SER A 114 -5.64 9.97 -3.10
N THR A 115 -5.16 9.90 -1.86
CA THR A 115 -4.19 10.84 -1.31
C THR A 115 -2.81 10.66 -1.96
N GLU A 116 -2.37 9.41 -2.13
CA GLU A 116 -1.14 9.05 -2.82
C GLU A 116 -1.13 9.58 -4.26
N VAL A 117 -2.18 9.28 -5.04
CA VAL A 117 -2.33 9.76 -6.43
C VAL A 117 -2.29 11.29 -6.48
N LYS A 118 -3.00 11.97 -5.59
CA LYS A 118 -3.02 13.44 -5.52
C LYS A 118 -1.68 14.05 -5.13
N SER A 119 -0.88 13.34 -4.35
CA SER A 119 0.48 13.77 -3.99
C SER A 119 1.46 13.67 -5.16
N GLY A 120 1.18 12.81 -6.14
CA GLY A 120 2.06 12.50 -7.27
C GLY A 120 3.26 11.62 -6.92
N ARG A 121 3.34 11.11 -5.68
CA ARG A 121 4.42 10.25 -5.19
C ARG A 121 3.94 8.80 -5.10
N LEU A 122 3.70 8.20 -6.27
CA LEU A 122 3.21 6.82 -6.36
C LEU A 122 4.31 5.82 -5.98
N GLU A 123 3.98 4.85 -5.13
CA GLU A 123 4.86 3.74 -4.77
C GLU A 123 4.14 2.39 -4.88
N TRP A 124 4.89 1.29 -4.97
CA TRP A 124 4.28 -0.03 -5.00
C TRP A 124 3.72 -0.43 -3.63
N SER A 125 2.45 -0.15 -3.41
CA SER A 125 1.68 -0.56 -2.24
C SER A 125 0.66 -1.69 -2.56
N PRO A 126 0.03 -2.33 -1.55
CA PRO A 126 -0.94 -3.40 -1.76
C PRO A 126 -2.17 -3.03 -2.60
N VAL A 127 -2.61 -1.75 -2.63
CA VAL A 127 -3.78 -1.32 -3.42
C VAL A 127 -3.60 -1.61 -4.90
N HIS A 128 -2.43 -1.27 -5.45
CA HIS A 128 -2.16 -1.44 -6.87
C HIS A 128 -2.27 -2.90 -7.27
N LYS A 129 -1.80 -3.84 -6.41
CA LYS A 129 -1.76 -5.27 -6.73
C LYS A 129 -3.04 -6.02 -6.39
N SER A 130 -3.97 -5.40 -5.67
CA SER A 130 -5.17 -6.06 -5.15
C SER A 130 -6.31 -6.05 -6.17
N ALA A 131 -6.58 -7.20 -6.79
CA ALA A 131 -7.73 -7.34 -7.69
C ALA A 131 -9.07 -7.09 -6.99
N LYS A 132 -9.16 -7.34 -5.67
CA LYS A 132 -10.34 -7.00 -4.86
C LYS A 132 -10.54 -5.48 -4.80
N PHE A 133 -9.47 -4.74 -4.52
CA PHE A 133 -9.49 -3.28 -4.47
C PHE A 133 -10.01 -2.69 -5.78
N TRP A 134 -9.46 -3.13 -6.92
CA TRP A 134 -9.86 -2.61 -8.23
C TRP A 134 -11.29 -2.98 -8.63
N ARG A 135 -11.76 -4.18 -8.27
CA ARG A 135 -13.16 -4.57 -8.51
C ARG A 135 -14.14 -3.66 -7.78
N GLU A 136 -13.80 -3.24 -6.56
CA GLU A 136 -14.66 -2.41 -5.71
C GLU A 136 -14.53 -0.91 -6.07
N ASN A 137 -13.32 -0.44 -6.38
CA ASN A 137 -13.02 0.99 -6.45
C ASN A 137 -12.74 1.53 -7.86
N ALA A 138 -12.55 0.69 -8.89
CA ALA A 138 -12.35 1.19 -10.26
C ALA A 138 -13.43 2.18 -10.74
N PRO A 139 -14.75 1.97 -10.48
CA PRO A 139 -15.78 2.94 -10.85
C PRO A 139 -15.60 4.31 -10.17
N ARG A 140 -15.02 4.34 -8.97
CA ARG A 140 -14.84 5.55 -8.17
C ARG A 140 -13.81 6.51 -8.76
N LEU A 141 -12.94 6.06 -9.66
CA LEU A 141 -12.02 6.93 -10.40
C LEU A 141 -12.76 7.92 -11.31
N ASN A 142 -14.04 7.69 -11.61
CA ASN A 142 -14.88 8.59 -12.41
C ASN A 142 -15.51 9.71 -11.58
N GLU A 143 -15.46 9.61 -10.24
CA GLU A 143 -15.95 10.64 -9.33
C GLU A 143 -15.22 11.97 -9.56
N LYS A 144 -15.86 13.07 -9.13
CA LYS A 144 -15.29 14.43 -9.24
C LYS A 144 -14.79 14.77 -10.66
N ASN A 145 -15.53 14.33 -11.68
CA ASN A 145 -15.20 14.55 -13.10
C ASN A 145 -13.84 13.93 -13.48
N TYR A 146 -13.66 12.65 -13.14
CA TYR A 146 -12.45 11.88 -13.43
C TYR A 146 -11.19 12.50 -12.81
N GLU A 147 -11.29 13.10 -11.62
CA GLU A 147 -10.17 13.82 -10.99
C GLU A 147 -8.93 12.93 -10.90
N LEU A 148 -9.05 11.74 -10.30
CA LEU A 148 -7.93 10.81 -10.11
C LEU A 148 -7.38 10.29 -11.44
N LEU A 149 -8.25 9.94 -12.39
CA LEU A 149 -7.82 9.46 -13.70
C LEU A 149 -7.06 10.55 -14.48
N ARG A 150 -7.50 11.81 -14.38
CA ARG A 150 -6.81 12.95 -14.99
C ARG A 150 -5.44 13.18 -14.34
N ILE A 151 -5.33 13.03 -13.02
CA ILE A 151 -4.04 13.14 -12.33
C ILE A 151 -3.10 12.02 -12.79
N LEU A 152 -3.56 10.77 -12.85
CA LEU A 152 -2.75 9.65 -13.34
C LEU A 152 -2.23 9.89 -14.76
N ILE A 153 -3.08 10.35 -15.68
CA ILE A 153 -2.67 10.72 -17.05
C ILE A 153 -1.65 11.86 -17.02
N HIS A 154 -1.90 12.88 -16.21
CA HIS A 154 -0.96 14.00 -16.07
C HIS A 154 0.41 13.57 -15.54
N LEU A 155 0.46 12.62 -14.60
CA LEU A 155 1.71 12.05 -14.09
C LEU A 155 2.47 11.34 -15.19
N LEU A 156 1.78 10.61 -16.09
CA LEU A 156 2.42 9.98 -17.25
C LEU A 156 3.06 10.98 -18.22
N ASP A 157 2.46 12.17 -18.38
CA ASP A 157 2.97 13.20 -19.29
C ASP A 157 4.09 14.06 -18.69
N THR A 158 4.07 14.26 -17.36
CA THR A 158 4.93 15.28 -16.70
C THR A 158 6.07 14.70 -15.87
N VAL A 159 5.89 13.52 -15.29
CA VAL A 159 6.89 12.91 -14.39
C VAL A 159 7.85 12.04 -15.21
N LYS A 160 9.13 12.05 -14.84
CA LYS A 160 10.17 11.24 -15.49
C LYS A 160 10.68 10.09 -14.62
N ASP A 161 10.22 10.00 -13.39
CA ASP A 161 10.56 8.91 -12.49
C ASP A 161 9.97 7.58 -13.04
N PRO A 162 10.83 6.60 -13.38
CA PRO A 162 10.37 5.30 -13.88
C PRO A 162 9.41 4.59 -12.92
N LEU A 163 9.57 4.76 -11.61
CA LEU A 163 8.71 4.14 -10.61
C LEU A 163 7.28 4.69 -10.74
N VAL A 164 7.13 6.01 -10.65
CA VAL A 164 5.82 6.68 -10.75
C VAL A 164 5.15 6.35 -12.08
N LEU A 165 5.89 6.40 -13.19
CA LEU A 165 5.37 6.04 -14.51
C LEU A 165 4.89 4.58 -14.57
N SER A 166 5.62 3.66 -13.95
CA SER A 166 5.24 2.24 -13.92
C SER A 166 3.96 1.99 -13.13
N VAL A 167 3.82 2.62 -11.96
CA VAL A 167 2.63 2.49 -11.10
C VAL A 167 1.43 3.15 -11.78
N ALA A 168 1.57 4.39 -12.27
CA ALA A 168 0.48 5.10 -12.94
C ALA A 168 -0.02 4.36 -14.20
N SER A 169 0.89 3.80 -15.00
CA SER A 169 0.53 3.01 -16.19
C SER A 169 -0.21 1.73 -15.81
N PHE A 170 0.25 1.09 -14.73
CA PHE A 170 -0.37 -0.13 -14.21
C PHE A 170 -1.79 0.13 -13.72
N ASP A 171 -1.99 1.19 -12.95
CA ASP A 171 -3.29 1.59 -12.38
C ASP A 171 -4.32 1.93 -13.44
N ILE A 172 -3.91 2.62 -14.50
CA ILE A 172 -4.78 2.87 -15.67
C ILE A 172 -5.16 1.53 -16.33
N GLY A 173 -4.22 0.59 -16.43
CA GLY A 173 -4.49 -0.76 -16.93
C GLY A 173 -5.50 -1.52 -16.07
N GLU A 174 -5.36 -1.45 -14.74
CA GLU A 174 -6.28 -2.07 -13.79
C GLU A 174 -7.68 -1.44 -13.85
N TYR A 175 -7.77 -0.11 -13.97
CA TYR A 175 -9.03 0.60 -14.19
C TYR A 175 -9.74 0.11 -15.46
N VAL A 176 -9.03 0.04 -16.60
CA VAL A 176 -9.63 -0.42 -17.87
C VAL A 176 -10.07 -1.89 -17.78
N ARG A 177 -9.28 -2.73 -17.11
CA ARG A 177 -9.57 -4.16 -16.92
C ARG A 177 -10.81 -4.39 -16.08
N HIS A 178 -10.97 -3.63 -14.99
CA HIS A 178 -12.07 -3.81 -14.02
C HIS A 178 -13.28 -2.92 -14.31
N TYR A 179 -13.14 -1.90 -15.15
CA TYR A 179 -14.22 -1.02 -15.56
C TYR A 179 -14.27 -0.83 -17.10
N PRO A 180 -14.73 -1.85 -17.85
CA PRO A 180 -14.72 -1.82 -19.31
C PRO A 180 -15.52 -0.67 -19.93
N ARG A 181 -16.56 -0.17 -19.22
CA ARG A 181 -17.38 0.98 -19.63
C ARG A 181 -16.64 2.32 -19.53
N GLY A 182 -15.57 2.40 -18.73
CA GLY A 182 -14.81 3.62 -18.50
C GLY A 182 -14.16 4.19 -19.74
N LYS A 183 -13.69 3.32 -20.64
CA LYS A 183 -13.10 3.72 -21.92
C LYS A 183 -14.09 4.50 -22.78
N GLN A 184 -15.33 4.04 -22.89
CA GLN A 184 -16.38 4.73 -23.66
C GLN A 184 -16.83 6.02 -22.98
N GLU A 185 -16.93 6.03 -21.66
CA GLU A 185 -17.41 7.20 -20.92
C GLU A 185 -16.38 8.34 -20.90
N TYR A 186 -15.10 8.03 -20.65
CA TYR A 186 -14.02 9.02 -20.67
C TYR A 186 -13.77 9.58 -22.07
N LEU A 187 -13.68 8.71 -23.09
CA LEU A 187 -13.52 9.14 -24.48
C LEU A 187 -14.75 9.92 -24.97
N GLY A 188 -15.96 9.49 -24.60
CA GLY A 188 -17.19 10.21 -24.92
C GLY A 188 -17.18 11.65 -24.36
N ARG A 189 -16.78 11.84 -23.10
CA ARG A 189 -16.70 13.18 -22.51
C ARG A 189 -15.51 14.02 -22.98
N GLN A 190 -14.40 13.41 -23.37
CA GLN A 190 -13.29 14.11 -24.06
C GLN A 190 -13.79 14.69 -25.40
N LEU A 191 -14.52 13.89 -26.19
CA LEU A 191 -15.11 14.31 -27.46
C LEU A 191 -16.16 15.42 -27.27
N GLU A 192 -16.98 15.36 -26.21
CA GLU A 192 -17.92 16.45 -25.86
C GLU A 192 -17.19 17.76 -25.49
N LYS A 193 -16.05 17.68 -24.79
CA LYS A 193 -15.24 18.87 -24.44
C LYS A 193 -14.58 19.49 -25.66
N GLU A 194 -14.15 18.70 -26.65
CA GLU A 194 -13.64 19.21 -27.93
C GLU A 194 -14.72 19.90 -28.77
N HIS A 195 -15.96 19.40 -28.75
CA HIS A 195 -17.08 20.00 -29.48
C HIS A 195 -17.67 21.27 -28.82
N THR A 196 -17.28 21.58 -27.58
CA THR A 196 -17.81 22.75 -26.84
C THR A 196 -16.83 23.95 -26.84
N GLN A 197 -15.65 23.85 -27.48
CA GLN A 197 -14.82 25.03 -27.76
C GLN A 197 -15.37 25.76 -29.00
N PRO A 198 -15.81 27.03 -28.91
CA PRO A 198 -16.28 27.76 -30.07
C PRO A 198 -15.11 28.05 -31.01
N ALA A 199 -15.30 27.73 -32.29
CA ALA A 199 -14.41 28.12 -33.38
C ALA A 199 -14.33 29.65 -33.49
N SER A 200 -13.40 30.29 -32.77
CA SER A 200 -13.11 31.72 -32.93
C SER A 200 -11.72 31.93 -33.53
N ALA A 201 -11.54 31.57 -34.81
CA ALA A 201 -10.50 32.15 -35.66
C ALA A 201 -10.68 31.74 -37.14
N ALA A 202 -11.77 32.14 -37.79
CA ALA A 202 -11.84 32.09 -39.24
C ALA A 202 -12.91 33.06 -39.80
N THR A 203 -12.59 34.35 -39.81
CA THR A 203 -13.20 35.27 -40.77
C THR A 203 -12.17 36.30 -41.20
N GLY A 204 -11.31 35.90 -42.13
CA GLY A 204 -10.79 36.83 -43.10
C GLY A 204 -11.88 37.12 -44.13
N THR A 205 -12.31 38.36 -44.27
CA THR A 205 -12.78 38.89 -45.56
C THR A 205 -12.58 40.41 -45.62
N VAL A 206 -11.65 40.78 -46.49
CA VAL A 206 -11.48 42.00 -47.29
C VAL A 206 -12.74 42.86 -47.45
N LYS A 207 -12.57 44.19 -47.35
CA LYS A 207 -13.18 45.25 -48.20
C LYS A 207 -12.34 46.52 -47.98
N SER A 208 -11.53 46.91 -48.96
CA SER A 208 -11.82 47.91 -50.01
C SER A 208 -11.87 49.33 -49.46
#